data_AF-A0A0F5YCN9-F1
#
_entry.id   AF-A0A0F5YCN9-F1
#
_cell.length_a   1.000
_cell.length_b   1.000
_cell.length_c   1.000
_cell.angle_alpha   90.00
_cell.angle_beta   90.00
_cell.angle_gamma   90.00
#
_symmetry.space_group_name_H-M   'P 1'
#
loop_
_entity.id
_entity.type
_entity.pdbx_description
1 polymer ?
#
loop_
_entity_poly.entity_id
_entity_poly.type
_entity_poly.pdbx_seq_one_letter_code
_entity_poly.pdbx_strand_id
1 'polypeptide(L)'
;MQLFNNSQITVSSQGEGSAVNLTINANSVELNQSNLQAETVAGNGNIIINTQDLRSRGNSQITTNATGEATGGNIEINTNLLISLENSDISANAQQAFGGRVIINANAVFGTQFRTVQTSASDITATSELGAQFSGTVELNSEIDPSQGLVEFPQTLVDPAALIAQDPCLKARESQFIITLRGGFQTLQATR
;
A
#
# COMPACT_ATOMS: atom_id res chain seq x y z
N MET A 1 5.01 -9.17 17.56
CA MET A 1 6.18 -9.66 16.81
C MET A 1 6.78 -8.48 16.07
N GLN A 2 8.10 -8.33 16.07
CA GLN A 2 8.75 -7.27 15.30
C GLN A 2 9.96 -7.83 14.55
N LEU A 3 10.10 -7.43 13.29
CA LEU A 3 11.24 -7.76 12.43
C LEU A 3 11.84 -6.45 11.90
N PHE A 4 13.14 -6.30 12.07
CA PHE A 4 13.88 -5.08 11.72
C PHE A 4 15.20 -5.42 11.00
N ASN A 5 15.75 -4.47 10.26
CA ASN A 5 17.13 -4.49 9.78
C ASN A 5 17.49 -5.71 8.91
N ASN A 6 16.77 -5.90 7.82
CA ASN A 6 16.93 -7.02 6.88
C ASN A 6 16.63 -8.39 7.50
N SER A 7 15.75 -8.43 8.50
CA SER A 7 15.29 -9.70 9.09
C SER A 7 14.39 -10.46 8.13
N GLN A 8 14.42 -11.78 8.22
CA GLN A 8 13.63 -12.65 7.36
C GLN A 8 13.07 -13.83 8.15
N ILE A 9 11.79 -14.12 7.95
CA ILE A 9 11.19 -15.41 8.29
C ILE A 9 10.80 -16.07 6.98
N THR A 10 11.43 -17.21 6.70
CA THR A 10 11.14 -18.02 5.52
C THR A 10 10.71 -19.41 5.95
N VAL A 11 9.65 -19.91 5.34
CA VAL A 11 9.30 -21.32 5.35
C VAL A 11 9.42 -21.84 3.93
N SER A 12 10.12 -22.96 3.73
CA SER A 12 10.31 -23.53 2.41
C SER A 12 10.34 -25.05 2.39
N SER A 13 9.99 -25.64 1.24
CA SER A 13 10.17 -27.07 0.96
C SER A 13 10.82 -27.25 -0.40
N GLN A 14 11.66 -28.29 -0.50
CA GLN A 14 12.41 -28.64 -1.71
C GLN A 14 11.82 -29.85 -2.44
N GLY A 15 10.80 -30.51 -1.87
CA GLY A 15 10.15 -31.68 -2.45
C GLY A 15 8.93 -31.31 -3.29
N GLU A 16 8.73 -32.01 -4.41
CA GLU A 16 7.51 -31.90 -5.21
C GLU A 16 6.27 -32.19 -4.34
N GLY A 17 5.30 -31.28 -4.35
CA GLY A 17 3.98 -31.46 -3.73
C GLY A 17 3.85 -31.13 -2.23
N SER A 18 4.90 -30.72 -1.53
CA SER A 18 4.78 -30.33 -0.10
C SER A 18 4.38 -28.87 0.07
N ALA A 19 3.10 -28.64 0.39
CA ALA A 19 2.62 -27.33 0.82
C ALA A 19 3.35 -26.87 2.09
N VAL A 20 3.60 -25.56 2.18
CA VAL A 20 4.28 -24.95 3.32
C VAL A 20 3.41 -23.85 3.88
N ASN A 21 3.31 -23.77 5.21
CA ASN A 21 2.46 -22.82 5.90
C ASN A 21 3.29 -22.01 6.90
N LEU A 22 3.22 -20.69 6.79
CA LEU A 22 3.66 -19.75 7.82
C LEU A 22 2.42 -19.17 8.50
N THR A 23 2.20 -19.51 9.76
CA THR A 23 1.09 -18.95 10.55
C THR A 23 1.64 -18.05 11.65
N ILE A 24 1.22 -16.80 11.67
CA ILE A 24 1.58 -15.80 12.67
C ILE A 24 0.32 -15.42 13.44
N ASN A 25 0.31 -15.71 14.74
CA ASN A 25 -0.73 -15.25 15.67
C ASN A 25 -0.05 -14.32 16.68
N ALA A 26 -0.36 -13.03 16.65
CA ALA A 26 0.23 -12.04 17.55
C ALA A 26 -0.72 -10.87 17.79
N ASN A 27 -0.52 -10.09 18.86
CA ASN A 27 -1.32 -8.86 19.04
C ASN A 27 -0.93 -7.79 18.03
N SER A 28 0.37 -7.66 17.72
CA SER A 28 0.88 -6.79 16.66
C SER A 28 1.97 -7.48 15.87
N VAL A 29 2.10 -7.09 14.61
CA VAL A 29 3.19 -7.47 13.71
C VAL A 29 3.76 -6.20 13.09
N GLU A 30 5.05 -5.95 13.29
CA GLU A 30 5.77 -4.84 12.67
C GLU A 30 6.91 -5.39 11.81
N LEU A 31 6.91 -5.00 10.53
CA LEU A 31 7.97 -5.25 9.57
C LEU A 31 8.59 -3.92 9.17
N ASN A 32 9.91 -3.81 9.28
CA ASN A 32 10.63 -2.65 8.79
C ASN A 32 11.96 -3.11 8.17
N GLN A 33 12.10 -2.93 6.86
CA GLN A 33 13.16 -3.54 6.06
C GLN A 33 13.24 -5.04 6.32
N SER A 34 12.12 -5.76 6.24
CA SER A 34 12.06 -7.18 6.62
C SER A 34 11.12 -8.00 5.74
N ASN A 35 11.33 -9.32 5.70
CA ASN A 35 10.64 -10.23 4.79
C ASN A 35 9.93 -11.37 5.52
N LEU A 36 8.68 -11.64 5.14
CA LEU A 36 7.94 -12.86 5.47
C LEU A 36 7.71 -13.63 4.16
N GLN A 37 8.21 -14.86 4.08
CA GLN A 37 8.21 -15.62 2.84
C GLN A 37 7.74 -17.06 3.06
N ALA A 38 6.83 -17.54 2.21
CA ALA A 38 6.52 -18.96 2.10
C ALA A 38 6.74 -19.41 0.66
N GLU A 39 7.88 -20.06 0.43
CA GLU A 39 8.37 -20.44 -0.91
C GLU A 39 8.25 -21.96 -1.10
N THR A 40 7.71 -22.38 -2.25
CA THR A 40 7.67 -23.82 -2.61
C THR A 40 7.93 -24.00 -4.08
N VAL A 41 8.64 -25.07 -4.44
CA VAL A 41 8.89 -25.43 -5.85
C VAL A 41 7.59 -25.83 -6.59
N ALA A 42 6.53 -26.21 -5.87
CA ALA A 42 5.27 -26.71 -6.44
C ALA A 42 4.08 -25.74 -6.30
N GLY A 43 4.31 -24.47 -5.95
CA GLY A 43 3.29 -23.42 -5.88
C GLY A 43 2.28 -23.48 -4.70
N ASN A 44 2.60 -24.16 -3.60
CA ASN A 44 1.70 -24.34 -2.45
C ASN A 44 2.20 -23.64 -1.16
N GLY A 45 2.70 -22.42 -1.28
CA GLY A 45 3.13 -21.61 -0.13
C GLY A 45 1.95 -20.85 0.44
N ASN A 46 1.73 -20.92 1.75
CA ASN A 46 0.65 -20.21 2.42
C ASN A 46 1.19 -19.35 3.57
N ILE A 47 0.80 -18.09 3.62
CA ILE A 47 1.02 -17.20 4.76
C ILE A 47 -0.34 -16.85 5.36
N ILE A 48 -0.50 -17.07 6.66
CA ILE A 48 -1.68 -16.68 7.42
C ILE A 48 -1.23 -15.77 8.57
N ILE A 49 -1.71 -14.53 8.60
CA ILE A 49 -1.41 -13.56 9.65
C ILE A 49 -2.70 -13.19 10.36
N ASN A 50 -2.80 -13.55 11.64
CA ASN A 50 -3.88 -13.12 12.52
C ASN A 50 -3.29 -12.16 13.57
N THR A 51 -3.67 -10.89 13.47
CA THR A 51 -3.16 -9.84 14.36
C THR A 51 -4.22 -8.79 14.66
N GLN A 52 -4.01 -7.93 15.64
CA GLN A 52 -4.85 -6.73 15.78
C GLN A 52 -4.28 -5.58 14.93
N ASP A 53 -2.97 -5.58 14.74
CA ASP A 53 -2.25 -4.49 14.08
C ASP A 53 -1.11 -5.05 13.24
N LEU A 54 -1.12 -4.75 11.94
CA LEU A 54 -0.06 -5.09 10.99
C LEU A 54 0.51 -3.79 10.40
N ARG A 55 1.79 -3.52 10.68
CA ARG A 55 2.54 -2.41 10.10
C ARG A 55 3.72 -2.93 9.28
N SER A 56 3.83 -2.47 8.05
CA SER A 56 4.92 -2.80 7.14
C SER A 56 5.51 -1.52 6.56
N ARG A 57 6.84 -1.34 6.67
CA ARG A 57 7.55 -0.15 6.14
C ARG A 57 8.95 -0.47 5.64
N GLY A 58 9.59 0.49 4.99
CA GLY A 58 10.98 0.38 4.53
C GLY A 58 11.24 -0.78 3.57
N ASN A 59 10.50 -0.89 2.47
CA ASN A 59 10.62 -1.98 1.49
C ASN A 59 10.41 -3.39 2.08
N SER A 60 9.55 -3.53 3.09
CA SER A 60 9.26 -4.84 3.67
C SER A 60 8.34 -5.66 2.77
N GLN A 61 8.53 -6.98 2.73
CA GLN A 61 7.80 -7.85 1.80
C GLN A 61 7.08 -8.97 2.56
N ILE A 62 5.81 -9.20 2.23
CA ILE A 62 5.04 -10.38 2.63
C ILE A 62 4.73 -11.14 1.34
N THR A 63 5.37 -12.28 1.10
CA THR A 63 5.34 -12.90 -0.22
C THR A 63 5.22 -14.41 -0.25
N THR A 64 4.44 -14.87 -1.22
CA THR A 64 4.36 -16.27 -1.66
C THR A 64 4.58 -16.36 -3.18
N ASN A 65 5.44 -15.49 -3.71
CA ASN A 65 5.75 -15.44 -5.13
C ASN A 65 6.36 -16.76 -5.61
N ALA A 66 5.99 -17.16 -6.81
CA ALA A 66 6.42 -18.40 -7.44
C ALA A 66 7.30 -18.14 -8.65
N THR A 67 8.32 -18.98 -8.81
CA THR A 67 9.25 -18.96 -9.95
C THR A 67 9.03 -20.15 -10.86
N GLY A 68 9.47 -20.05 -12.12
CA GLY A 68 9.22 -21.10 -13.11
C GLY A 68 7.74 -21.41 -13.29
N GLU A 69 7.42 -22.69 -13.44
CA GLU A 69 6.06 -23.18 -13.72
C GLU A 69 5.19 -23.33 -12.46
N ALA A 70 5.67 -22.87 -11.30
CA ALA A 70 4.91 -22.91 -10.06
C ALA A 70 3.86 -21.80 -10.01
N THR A 71 2.66 -22.13 -9.50
CA THR A 71 1.58 -21.16 -9.26
C THR A 71 1.90 -20.31 -8.02
N GLY A 72 1.49 -19.05 -8.01
CA GLY A 72 1.63 -18.18 -6.83
C GLY A 72 0.89 -18.77 -5.63
N GLY A 73 1.44 -18.58 -4.42
CA GLY A 73 0.83 -19.11 -3.20
C GLY A 73 -0.39 -18.34 -2.69
N ASN A 74 -0.79 -18.62 -1.44
CA ASN A 74 -1.89 -17.93 -0.77
C ASN A 74 -1.39 -17.04 0.37
N ILE A 75 -1.93 -15.84 0.47
CA ILE A 75 -1.75 -14.94 1.60
C ILE A 75 -3.13 -14.61 2.16
N GLU A 76 -3.31 -14.87 3.46
CA GLU A 76 -4.49 -14.46 4.21
C GLU A 76 -4.05 -13.57 5.38
N ILE A 77 -4.61 -12.37 5.46
CA ILE A 77 -4.34 -11.41 6.53
C ILE A 77 -5.66 -11.05 7.20
N ASN A 78 -5.76 -11.36 8.48
CA ASN A 78 -6.86 -10.96 9.34
C ASN A 78 -6.31 -9.97 10.38
N THR A 79 -6.68 -8.68 10.25
CA THR A 79 -6.19 -7.61 11.13
C THR A 79 -7.24 -6.56 11.42
N ASN A 80 -7.20 -5.84 12.54
CA ASN A 80 -8.07 -4.66 12.66
C ASN A 80 -7.52 -3.50 11.84
N LEU A 81 -6.20 -3.36 11.80
CA LEU A 81 -5.49 -2.28 11.12
C LEU A 81 -4.35 -2.84 10.26
N LEU A 82 -4.35 -2.47 8.97
CA LEU A 82 -3.22 -2.68 8.07
C LEU A 82 -2.64 -1.33 7.66
N ILE A 83 -1.36 -1.11 7.94
CA ILE A 83 -0.60 0.03 7.42
C ILE A 83 0.58 -0.53 6.64
N SER A 84 0.66 -0.25 5.35
CA SER A 84 1.82 -0.61 4.54
C SER A 84 2.35 0.61 3.79
N LEU A 85 3.56 1.05 4.10
CA LEU A 85 4.15 2.30 3.61
C LEU A 85 5.53 2.05 3.01
N GLU A 86 6.06 3.05 2.30
CA GLU A 86 7.46 3.03 1.84
C GLU A 86 7.79 1.78 1.00
N ASN A 87 6.99 1.54 -0.05
CA ASN A 87 7.20 0.43 -1.00
C ASN A 87 7.18 -0.95 -0.35
N SER A 88 6.27 -1.15 0.62
CA SER A 88 6.17 -2.42 1.34
C SER A 88 5.02 -3.24 0.79
N ASP A 89 5.35 -4.36 0.16
CA ASP A 89 4.40 -5.06 -0.71
C ASP A 89 3.91 -6.38 -0.13
N ILE A 90 2.70 -6.74 -0.55
CA ILE A 90 2.06 -8.02 -0.27
C ILE A 90 1.84 -8.69 -1.63
N SER A 91 2.54 -9.80 -1.90
CA SER A 91 2.58 -10.36 -3.26
C SER A 91 2.47 -11.88 -3.31
N ALA A 92 1.60 -12.35 -4.22
CA ALA A 92 1.44 -13.76 -4.56
C ALA A 92 1.57 -13.96 -6.09
N ASN A 93 2.61 -13.41 -6.69
CA ASN A 93 2.83 -13.39 -8.13
C ASN A 93 3.41 -14.73 -8.64
N ALA A 94 3.36 -14.95 -9.96
CA ALA A 94 3.95 -16.11 -10.61
C ALA A 94 4.68 -15.75 -11.91
N GLN A 95 5.76 -16.48 -12.19
CA GLN A 95 6.55 -16.27 -13.40
C GLN A 95 5.92 -16.92 -14.63
N GLN A 96 5.71 -18.25 -14.63
CA GLN A 96 5.25 -19.01 -15.80
C GLN A 96 3.98 -19.82 -15.50
N ALA A 97 3.19 -19.40 -14.52
CA ALA A 97 1.94 -20.03 -14.14
C ALA A 97 0.92 -18.99 -13.68
N PHE A 98 -0.18 -19.45 -13.08
CA PHE A 98 -1.19 -18.55 -12.52
C PHE A 98 -0.65 -17.81 -11.29
N GLY A 99 -1.01 -16.54 -11.16
CA GLY A 99 -0.87 -15.81 -9.91
C GLY A 99 -1.69 -16.48 -8.81
N GLY A 100 -1.29 -16.25 -7.58
CA GLY A 100 -1.89 -16.85 -6.40
C GLY A 100 -3.12 -16.11 -5.88
N ARG A 101 -3.31 -16.13 -4.56
CA ARG A 101 -4.45 -15.47 -3.94
C ARG A 101 -4.04 -14.67 -2.74
N VAL A 102 -4.49 -13.43 -2.68
CA VAL A 102 -4.33 -12.55 -1.51
C VAL A 102 -5.71 -12.17 -1.00
N ILE A 103 -6.01 -12.53 0.25
CA ILE A 103 -7.21 -12.12 0.96
C ILE A 103 -6.79 -11.27 2.16
N ILE A 104 -7.32 -10.07 2.26
CA ILE A 104 -7.09 -9.18 3.39
C ILE A 104 -8.44 -8.82 3.99
N ASN A 105 -8.67 -9.26 5.21
CA ASN A 105 -9.80 -8.87 6.03
C ASN A 105 -9.30 -7.87 7.07
N ALA A 106 -9.70 -6.61 6.91
CA ALA A 106 -9.34 -5.54 7.83
C ALA A 106 -10.48 -4.58 8.16
N ASN A 107 -10.43 -3.91 9.32
CA ASN A 107 -11.37 -2.82 9.58
C ASN A 107 -10.89 -1.55 8.84
N ALA A 108 -9.58 -1.33 8.78
CA ALA A 108 -8.99 -0.22 8.05
C ALA A 108 -7.65 -0.59 7.41
N VAL A 109 -7.43 -0.09 6.19
CA VAL A 109 -6.19 -0.27 5.42
C VAL A 109 -5.62 1.08 5.00
N PHE A 110 -4.32 1.30 5.14
CA PHE A 110 -3.66 2.56 4.78
C PHE A 110 -2.35 2.32 4.04
N GLY A 111 -2.08 3.16 3.04
CA GLY A 111 -0.77 3.25 2.38
C GLY A 111 -0.51 2.24 1.26
N THR A 112 -1.36 1.23 1.12
CA THR A 112 -1.29 0.22 0.06
C THR A 112 -2.64 0.03 -0.63
N GLN A 113 -2.60 -0.49 -1.85
CA GLN A 113 -3.77 -0.81 -2.64
C GLN A 113 -3.43 -1.94 -3.61
N PHE A 114 -4.46 -2.58 -4.16
CA PHE A 114 -4.28 -3.50 -5.27
C PHE A 114 -3.79 -2.76 -6.52
N ARG A 115 -2.75 -3.30 -7.17
CA ARG A 115 -2.30 -2.90 -8.50
C ARG A 115 -1.96 -4.14 -9.32
N THR A 116 -2.03 -4.03 -10.64
CA THR A 116 -1.64 -5.13 -11.57
C THR A 116 -0.16 -5.08 -11.95
N VAL A 117 0.55 -4.04 -11.53
CA VAL A 117 1.98 -3.85 -11.76
C VAL A 117 2.55 -3.22 -10.49
N GLN A 118 3.68 -3.73 -10.01
CA GLN A 118 4.38 -3.18 -8.85
C GLN A 118 4.94 -1.80 -9.18
N THR A 119 4.85 -0.89 -8.23
CA THR A 119 5.22 0.52 -8.32
C THR A 119 6.30 0.81 -7.28
N SER A 120 6.63 2.09 -7.08
CA SER A 120 7.44 2.53 -5.94
C SER A 120 6.61 2.82 -4.68
N ALA A 121 5.29 2.66 -4.77
CA ALA A 121 4.39 2.69 -3.62
C ALA A 121 4.14 1.28 -3.12
N SER A 122 3.56 1.15 -1.94
CA SER A 122 3.17 -0.17 -1.42
C SER A 122 2.04 -0.75 -2.25
N ASP A 123 2.20 -2.01 -2.64
CA ASP A 123 1.33 -2.74 -3.55
C ASP A 123 0.80 -4.05 -2.95
N ILE A 124 -0.43 -4.40 -3.34
CA ILE A 124 -0.97 -5.75 -3.19
C ILE A 124 -1.10 -6.36 -4.58
N THR A 125 -0.45 -7.50 -4.83
CA THR A 125 -0.38 -8.12 -6.16
C THR A 125 -0.58 -9.63 -6.10
N ALA A 126 -1.20 -10.18 -7.15
CA ALA A 126 -1.31 -11.61 -7.41
C ALA A 126 -1.31 -11.84 -8.93
N THR A 127 -0.25 -11.42 -9.61
CA THR A 127 -0.18 -11.35 -11.08
C THR A 127 0.68 -12.45 -11.69
N SER A 128 0.62 -12.60 -13.00
CA SER A 128 1.43 -13.55 -13.76
C SER A 128 2.18 -12.85 -14.89
N GLU A 129 3.46 -13.21 -15.10
CA GLU A 129 4.22 -12.71 -16.26
C GLU A 129 3.69 -13.27 -17.60
N LEU A 130 2.87 -14.34 -17.59
CA LEU A 130 2.16 -14.84 -18.77
C LEU A 130 1.03 -13.92 -19.25
N GLY A 131 0.68 -12.91 -18.45
CA GLY A 131 -0.34 -11.91 -18.76
C GLY A 131 -1.55 -11.95 -17.83
N ALA A 132 -2.43 -10.95 -18.00
CA ALA A 132 -3.54 -10.69 -17.10
C ALA A 132 -4.55 -11.85 -16.98
N GLN A 133 -4.68 -12.68 -18.02
CA GLN A 133 -5.54 -13.86 -18.03
C GLN A 133 -5.04 -14.99 -17.10
N PHE A 134 -3.77 -14.93 -16.70
CA PHE A 134 -3.16 -15.83 -15.72
C PHE A 134 -3.01 -15.16 -14.35
N SER A 135 -3.48 -13.92 -14.16
CA SER A 135 -3.48 -13.31 -12.84
C SER A 135 -4.39 -14.07 -11.89
N GLY A 136 -3.97 -14.12 -10.64
CA GLY A 136 -4.72 -14.65 -9.53
C GLY A 136 -5.72 -13.63 -8.98
N THR A 137 -6.11 -13.80 -7.72
CA THR A 137 -7.17 -13.01 -7.10
C THR A 137 -6.64 -12.18 -5.94
N VAL A 138 -7.03 -10.91 -5.87
CA VAL A 138 -6.84 -10.06 -4.71
C VAL A 138 -8.20 -9.63 -4.19
N GLU A 139 -8.49 -9.97 -2.94
CA GLU A 139 -9.71 -9.59 -2.23
C GLU A 139 -9.33 -8.73 -1.03
N LEU A 140 -9.77 -7.47 -1.05
CA LEU A 140 -9.53 -6.50 0.02
C LEU A 140 -10.86 -6.16 0.68
N ASN A 141 -11.15 -6.83 1.78
CA ASN A 141 -12.32 -6.59 2.61
C ASN A 141 -11.96 -5.58 3.69
N SER A 142 -12.23 -4.29 3.43
CA SER A 142 -12.03 -3.21 4.39
C SER A 142 -13.30 -2.39 4.61
N GLU A 143 -13.64 -2.09 5.86
CA GLU A 143 -14.72 -1.14 6.16
C GLU A 143 -14.32 0.30 5.79
N ILE A 144 -13.03 0.61 5.87
CA ILE A 144 -12.46 1.93 5.59
C ILE A 144 -11.27 1.78 4.63
N ASP A 145 -11.43 2.27 3.41
CA ASP A 145 -10.35 2.40 2.42
C ASP A 145 -10.11 3.89 2.06
N PRO A 146 -9.09 4.53 2.64
CA PRO A 146 -8.72 5.92 2.40
C PRO A 146 -7.91 6.12 1.11
N SER A 147 -7.51 5.06 0.39
CA SER A 147 -6.89 5.20 -0.94
C SER A 147 -7.82 5.91 -1.93
N GLN A 148 -9.14 5.83 -1.69
CA GLN A 148 -10.18 6.52 -2.45
C GLN A 148 -10.35 8.02 -2.07
N GLY A 149 -9.73 8.47 -0.97
CA GLY A 149 -9.90 9.82 -0.41
C GLY A 149 -8.74 10.78 -0.65
N LEU A 150 -7.67 10.33 -1.29
CA LEU A 150 -6.51 11.15 -1.60
C LEU A 150 -6.76 11.94 -2.89
N VAL A 151 -7.44 13.07 -2.78
CA VAL A 151 -7.48 14.06 -3.87
C VAL A 151 -6.06 14.59 -4.05
N GLU A 152 -5.45 14.27 -5.19
CA GLU A 152 -4.20 14.88 -5.61
C GLU A 152 -4.44 16.38 -5.75
N PHE A 153 -3.79 17.19 -4.91
CA PHE A 153 -3.90 18.63 -5.04
C PHE A 153 -3.35 19.03 -6.41
N PRO A 154 -4.12 19.74 -7.26
CA PRO A 154 -3.62 20.17 -8.56
C PRO A 154 -2.35 20.99 -8.36
N GLN A 155 -1.23 20.46 -8.84
CA GLN A 155 0.08 21.11 -8.86
C GLN A 155 0.12 22.18 -9.96
N THR A 156 -0.91 23.01 -10.07
CA THR A 156 -0.77 24.26 -10.80
C THR A 156 0.19 25.11 -10.00
N LEU A 157 1.46 25.07 -10.40
CA LEU A 157 2.47 26.03 -9.96
C LEU A 157 1.95 27.40 -10.40
N VAL A 158 1.35 28.13 -9.47
CA VAL A 158 0.96 29.51 -9.72
C VAL A 158 2.26 30.28 -9.87
N ASP A 159 2.59 30.69 -11.10
CA ASP A 159 3.72 31.58 -11.36
C ASP A 159 3.44 32.94 -10.71
N PRO A 160 4.11 33.28 -9.58
CA PRO A 160 3.86 34.55 -8.91
C PRO A 160 4.28 35.73 -9.78
N ALA A 161 5.23 35.54 -10.70
CA ALA A 161 5.70 36.61 -11.58
C ALA A 161 4.63 37.05 -12.58
N ALA A 162 3.76 36.14 -13.03
CA ALA A 162 2.61 36.45 -13.87
C ALA A 162 1.48 37.18 -13.11
N LEU A 163 1.42 37.05 -11.77
CA LEU A 163 0.47 37.77 -10.91
C LEU A 163 1.01 39.13 -10.42
N ILE A 164 2.32 39.37 -10.53
CA ILE A 164 3.00 40.61 -10.11
C ILE A 164 3.39 41.43 -11.36
N ALA A 165 2.52 41.49 -12.36
CA ALA A 165 2.66 42.38 -13.51
C ALA A 165 1.62 43.51 -13.50
N GLN A 166 1.31 44.06 -12.32
CA GLN A 166 0.57 45.32 -12.22
C GLN A 166 1.24 46.23 -11.20
N ASP A 167 1.86 47.29 -11.72
CA ASP A 167 2.45 48.39 -10.98
C ASP A 167 1.44 48.95 -9.95
N PRO A 168 1.64 48.73 -8.64
CA PRO A 168 0.71 49.17 -7.60
C PRO A 168 0.62 50.70 -7.48
N CYS A 169 1.58 51.44 -8.04
CA CYS A 169 1.62 52.90 -7.96
C CYS A 169 0.75 53.59 -9.02
N LEU A 170 0.29 52.87 -10.06
CA LEU A 170 -0.56 53.44 -11.12
C LEU A 170 -2.07 53.30 -10.85
N LYS A 171 -2.49 52.55 -9.82
CA LYS A 171 -3.89 52.39 -9.40
C LYS A 171 -4.07 52.43 -7.88
N ALA A 172 -3.38 53.34 -7.19
CA ALA A 172 -3.63 53.58 -5.78
C ALA A 172 -4.96 54.33 -5.57
N ARG A 173 -6.08 53.60 -5.59
CA ARG A 173 -7.28 53.96 -4.83
C ARG A 173 -7.89 52.69 -4.25
N GLU A 174 -7.74 52.59 -2.93
CA GLU A 174 -8.28 51.57 -2.00
C GLU A 174 -7.48 50.26 -1.92
N SER A 175 -6.42 50.29 -1.12
CA SER A 175 -5.74 49.09 -0.64
C SER A 175 -6.52 48.49 0.52
N GLN A 176 -7.06 47.28 0.35
CA GLN A 176 -7.64 46.48 1.44
C GLN A 176 -6.67 45.39 1.87
N PHE A 177 -6.43 45.26 3.17
CA PHE A 177 -5.62 44.19 3.76
C PHE A 177 -6.55 43.18 4.42
N ILE A 178 -6.57 41.94 3.92
CA ILE A 178 -7.36 40.84 4.49
C ILE A 178 -6.38 39.76 4.97
N ILE A 179 -6.37 39.52 6.28
CA ILE A 179 -5.70 38.35 6.87
C ILE A 179 -6.71 37.20 6.82
N THR A 180 -6.48 36.21 5.95
CA THR A 180 -7.23 34.94 5.97
C THR A 180 -6.49 33.93 6.85
N LEU A 181 -6.95 33.80 8.10
CA LEU A 181 -6.61 32.66 8.95
C LEU A 181 -7.36 31.42 8.41
N ARG A 182 -6.68 30.29 8.27
CA ARG A 182 -7.34 29.01 7.97
C ARG A 182 -8.13 28.56 9.19
N GLY A 183 -9.39 28.97 9.26
CA GLY A 183 -10.40 28.58 10.25
C GLY A 183 -11.77 28.93 9.68
N GLY A 184 -12.73 28.01 9.84
CA GLY A 184 -14.01 28.00 9.13
C GLY A 184 -14.83 29.29 9.15
N PHE A 185 -15.65 29.41 8.09
CA PHE A 185 -16.83 30.26 7.89
C PHE A 185 -17.19 31.25 9.03
N GLN A 186 -17.08 32.55 8.74
CA GLN A 186 -18.14 33.58 8.84
C GLN A 186 -17.52 34.93 8.43
N THR A 187 -18.06 35.58 7.40
CA THR A 187 -17.62 36.93 6.97
C THR A 187 -18.47 37.98 7.67
N LEU A 188 -17.85 38.86 8.47
CA LEU A 188 -18.47 40.12 8.92
C LEU A 188 -17.80 41.27 8.18
N GLN A 189 -18.60 42.03 7.43
CA GLN A 189 -18.16 43.29 6.83
C GLN A 189 -18.24 44.41 7.86
N ALA A 190 -17.17 45.18 8.01
CA ALA A 190 -17.21 46.48 8.66
C ALA A 190 -16.86 47.55 7.62
N THR A 191 -17.85 48.36 7.27
CA THR A 191 -17.73 49.54 6.42
C THR A 191 -17.28 50.73 7.25
N ARG A 192 -16.32 51.51 6.75
CA ARG A 192 -16.31 52.97 6.85
C ARG A 192 -15.54 53.56 5.69
#